data_AF-A0A3C0PFE5-F1
#
_entry.id   AF-A0A3C0PFE5-F1
#
_cell.length_a   1.000
_cell.length_b   1.000
_cell.length_c   1.000
_cell.angle_alpha   90.00
_cell.angle_beta   90.00
_cell.angle_gamma   90.00
#
_symmetry.space_group_name_H-M   'P 1'
#
loop_
_entity.id
_entity.type
_entity.pdbx_description
1 polymer ?
#
loop_
_entity_poly.entity_id
_entity_poly.type
_entity_poly.pdbx_seq_one_letter_code
_entity_poly.pdbx_strand_id
1 'polypeptide(L)'
;PSGSGKTTLLNIIGCIDSATEGSVKVGDCEITSLSDRKITDIRLHKIGFIFQTFNLIPVLDTMENVEFPLLLMKKHSKSEIRKK
;
A
#
# COMPACT_ATOMS: atom_id res chain seq x y z
N PRO A 1 -20.37 -15.08 -0.85
CA PRO A 1 -20.35 -15.51 0.57
C PRO A 1 -19.41 -14.64 1.43
N SER A 2 -19.92 -14.12 2.54
CA SER A 2 -19.08 -13.60 3.63
C SER A 2 -18.29 -14.76 4.26
N GLY A 3 -17.07 -14.52 4.73
CA GLY A 3 -16.25 -15.54 5.39
C GLY A 3 -15.41 -16.46 4.50
N SER A 4 -15.45 -16.33 3.17
CA SER A 4 -14.64 -17.18 2.27
C SER A 4 -13.15 -16.78 2.18
N GLY A 5 -12.64 -15.95 3.10
CA GLY A 5 -11.22 -15.55 3.14
C GLY A 5 -10.77 -14.49 2.12
N LYS A 6 -11.68 -13.89 1.32
CA LYS A 6 -11.30 -12.89 0.29
C LYS A 6 -10.53 -11.70 0.86
N THR A 7 -11.01 -11.12 1.96
CA THR A 7 -10.35 -9.99 2.61
C THR A 7 -8.98 -10.39 3.14
N THR A 8 -8.87 -11.58 3.76
CA THR A 8 -7.59 -12.13 4.22
C THR A 8 -6.61 -12.29 3.06
N LEU A 9 -7.06 -12.87 1.94
CA LEU A 9 -6.23 -13.03 0.75
C LEU A 9 -5.76 -11.68 0.18
N LEU A 10 -6.67 -10.71 0.06
CA LEU A 10 -6.32 -9.36 -0.42
C LEU A 10 -5.36 -8.65 0.53
N ASN A 11 -5.50 -8.80 1.84
CA ASN A 11 -4.57 -8.24 2.82
C ASN A 11 -3.18 -8.87 2.69
N ILE A 12 -3.10 -10.19 2.50
CA ILE A 12 -1.82 -10.88 2.29
C ILE A 12 -1.14 -10.41 1.01
N ILE A 13 -1.87 -10.34 -0.12
CA ILE A 13 -1.34 -9.81 -1.39
C ILE A 13 -0.92 -8.34 -1.25
N GLY A 14 -1.69 -7.56 -0.51
CA GLY A 14 -1.41 -6.16 -0.18
C GLY A 14 -0.24 -5.97 0.80
N CYS A 15 0.37 -7.05 1.30
CA CYS A 15 1.40 -6.98 2.34
C CYS A 15 0.90 -6.27 3.63
N ILE A 16 -0.42 -6.27 3.89
CA ILE A 16 -1.02 -5.76 5.15
C ILE A 16 -0.90 -6.83 6.23
N ASP A 17 -1.19 -8.08 5.85
CA ASP A 17 -1.04 -9.27 6.70
C ASP A 17 0.04 -10.20 6.13
N SER A 18 0.61 -11.08 6.96
CA SER A 18 1.54 -12.12 6.53
C SER A 18 0.85 -13.48 6.41
N ALA A 19 1.30 -14.29 5.46
CA ALA A 19 0.88 -15.69 5.39
C ALA A 19 1.51 -16.47 6.56
N THR A 20 0.71 -17.26 7.27
CA THR A 20 1.21 -18.12 8.35
C THR A 20 2.12 -19.22 7.81
N GLU A 21 1.79 -19.76 6.64
CA GLU A 21 2.55 -20.80 5.96
C GLU A 21 2.50 -20.58 4.43
N GLY A 22 3.41 -21.23 3.71
CA GLY A 22 3.52 -21.13 2.25
C GLY A 22 4.42 -19.98 1.79
N SER A 23 4.28 -19.59 0.53
CA SER A 23 5.04 -18.51 -0.10
C SER A 23 4.11 -17.58 -0.86
N VAL A 24 4.47 -16.31 -0.92
CA VAL A 24 3.68 -15.27 -1.57
C VAL A 24 4.65 -14.43 -2.39
N LYS A 25 4.37 -14.36 -3.68
CA LYS A 25 5.15 -13.59 -4.63
C LYS A 25 4.27 -12.53 -5.28
N VAL A 26 4.71 -11.28 -5.25
CA VAL A 26 4.04 -10.14 -5.90
C VAL A 26 4.93 -9.66 -7.05
N GLY A 27 4.49 -9.92 -8.28
CA GLY A 27 5.34 -9.75 -9.47
C GLY A 27 6.56 -10.66 -9.38
N ASP A 28 7.76 -10.07 -9.39
CA ASP A 28 9.02 -10.80 -9.24
C ASP A 28 9.57 -10.86 -7.81
N CYS A 29 8.83 -10.31 -6.83
CA CYS A 29 9.30 -10.18 -5.46
C CYS A 29 8.67 -11.24 -4.53
N GLU A 30 9.48 -12.12 -3.95
CA GLU A 30 9.06 -12.99 -2.84
C GLU A 30 8.90 -12.15 -1.57
N ILE A 31 7.67 -12.07 -1.03
CA ILE A 31 7.35 -11.19 0.10
C ILE A 31 7.29 -11.92 1.44
N THR A 32 7.10 -13.23 1.47
CA THR A 32 6.87 -13.99 2.72
C THR A 32 8.05 -13.89 3.70
N SER A 33 9.27 -13.79 3.21
CA SER A 33 10.49 -13.76 4.04
C SER A 33 11.13 -12.36 4.16
N LEU A 34 10.41 -11.31 3.78
CA LEU A 34 10.96 -9.94 3.82
C LEU A 34 10.82 -9.34 5.22
N SER A 35 11.77 -8.46 5.55
CA SER A 35 11.65 -7.66 6.77
C SER A 35 10.55 -6.61 6.63
N ASP A 36 9.98 -6.18 7.77
CA ASP A 36 8.93 -5.15 7.83
C ASP A 36 9.30 -3.87 7.07
N ARG A 37 10.59 -3.51 7.06
CA ARG A 37 11.08 -2.35 6.32
C ARG A 37 10.97 -2.53 4.81
N LYS A 38 11.29 -3.73 4.29
CA LYS A 38 11.15 -4.05 2.85
C LYS A 38 9.67 -4.19 2.46
N ILE A 39 8.84 -4.78 3.32
CA ILE A 39 7.38 -4.82 3.14
C ILE A 39 6.80 -3.41 3.06
N THR A 40 7.23 -2.51 3.97
CA THR A 40 6.80 -1.10 3.95
C THR A 40 7.22 -0.40 2.66
N ASP A 41 8.43 -0.65 2.17
CA ASP A 41 8.92 -0.08 0.92
C ASP A 41 8.12 -0.57 -0.31
N ILE A 42 7.76 -1.85 -0.35
CA ILE A 42 6.89 -2.43 -1.38
C ILE A 42 5.51 -1.76 -1.35
N ARG A 43 4.88 -1.65 -0.17
CA ARG A 43 3.59 -0.97 -0.05
C ARG A 43 3.65 0.48 -0.55
N LEU A 44 4.72 1.19 -0.23
CA LEU A 44 4.89 2.59 -0.63
C LEU A 44 5.12 2.77 -2.14
N HIS A 45 5.82 1.84 -2.79
CA HIS A 45 6.28 2.02 -4.17
C HIS A 45 5.58 1.18 -5.22
N LYS A 46 4.84 0.13 -4.83
CA LYS A 46 4.29 -0.87 -5.76
C LYS A 46 2.80 -1.14 -5.59
N ILE A 47 2.20 -0.78 -4.45
CA ILE A 47 0.82 -1.16 -4.13
C ILE A 47 -0.02 0.08 -3.81
N GLY A 48 -1.16 0.20 -4.47
CA GLY A 48 -2.20 1.18 -4.13
C GLY A 48 -3.45 0.46 -3.62
N PHE A 49 -4.14 1.06 -2.65
CA PHE A 49 -5.35 0.50 -2.07
C PHE A 49 -6.56 1.38 -2.37
N ILE A 50 -7.66 0.74 -2.76
CA ILE A 50 -8.98 1.37 -2.86
C ILE A 50 -9.92 0.50 -2.03
N PHE A 51 -10.61 1.12 -1.08
CA PHE A 51 -11.55 0.45 -0.19
C PHE A 51 -12.97 0.96 -0.46
N GLN A 52 -13.96 0.24 0.05
CA GLN A 52 -15.36 0.68 0.00
C GLN A 52 -15.58 1.99 0.78
N THR A 53 -14.82 2.18 1.87
CA THR A 53 -14.78 3.45 2.62
C THR A 53 -13.61 4.29 2.15
N PHE A 54 -13.79 5.61 2.03
CA PHE A 54 -12.84 6.50 1.35
C PHE A 54 -11.50 6.72 2.05
N ASN A 55 -11.30 6.31 3.32
CA ASN A 55 -10.03 6.40 4.07
C ASN A 55 -9.24 7.72 3.91
N LEU A 56 -9.94 8.83 3.67
CA LEU A 56 -9.34 10.16 3.52
C LEU A 56 -8.96 10.70 4.90
N ILE A 57 -7.85 11.43 4.95
CA ILE A 57 -7.43 12.18 6.13
C ILE A 57 -8.34 13.43 6.21
N PRO A 58 -9.20 13.55 7.24
CA PRO A 58 -10.29 14.54 7.23
C PRO A 58 -9.83 16.02 7.23
N VAL A 59 -8.60 16.27 7.67
CA VAL A 59 -8.01 17.62 7.76
C VAL A 59 -7.31 18.04 6.47
N LEU A 60 -7.23 17.16 5.48
CA LEU A 60 -6.57 17.41 4.19
C LEU A 60 -7.62 17.54 3.09
N ASP A 61 -7.36 18.44 2.14
CA ASP A 61 -8.18 18.49 0.93
C ASP A 61 -7.91 17.29 -0.01
N THR A 62 -8.62 17.22 -1.13
CA THR A 62 -8.47 16.11 -2.08
C THR A 62 -7.06 16.03 -2.68
N MET A 63 -6.47 17.18 -3.02
CA MET A 63 -5.12 17.23 -3.58
C MET A 63 -4.10 16.80 -2.54
N GLU A 64 -4.22 17.30 -1.31
CA GLU A 64 -3.33 16.96 -0.19
C GLU A 64 -3.39 15.47 0.18
N ASN A 65 -4.57 14.83 0.12
CA ASN A 65 -4.71 13.39 0.31
C ASN A 65 -3.96 12.58 -0.78
N VAL A 66 -3.95 13.06 -2.03
CA VAL A 66 -3.21 12.43 -3.14
C VAL A 66 -1.71 12.72 -3.06
N GLU A 67 -1.32 13.92 -2.63
CA GLU A 67 0.08 14.35 -2.45
C GLU A 67 0.78 13.58 -1.32
N PHE A 68 0.06 13.27 -0.24
CA PHE A 68 0.67 12.76 0.99
C PHE A 68 1.50 11.47 0.78
N PRO A 69 0.99 10.41 0.12
CA PRO A 69 1.81 9.23 -0.18
C PRO A 69 3.02 9.53 -1.07
N LEU A 70 2.90 10.46 -2.03
CA LEU A 70 4.00 10.84 -2.93
C LEU A 70 5.14 11.54 -2.19
N LEU A 71 4.82 12.34 -1.18
CA LEU A 71 5.82 12.98 -0.30
C LEU A 71 6.58 11.95 0.54
N LEU A 72 5.90 10.88 0.98
CA LEU A 72 6.54 9.80 1.74
C LEU A 72 7.57 9.02 0.92
N MET A 73 7.40 8.94 -0.40
CA MET A 73 8.38 8.32 -1.32
C MET A 73 9.70 9.09 -1.41
N LYS A 74 9.75 10.34 -0.93
CA LYS A 74 10.95 11.23 -0.95
C LYS A 74 11.63 11.37 -2.32
N LYS A 75 10.91 11.09 -3.40
CA LYS A 75 11.41 11.20 -4.79
C LYS A 75 11.16 12.55 -5.45
N HIS A 76 10.17 13.28 -4.95
CA HIS A 76 9.74 14.55 -5.51
C HIS A 76 9.54 15.57 -4.40
N SER A 77 9.95 16.80 -4.66
CA SER A 77 9.60 17.95 -3.85
C SER A 77 8.11 18.27 -3.98
N LYS A 78 7.54 18.94 -2.97
CA LYS A 78 6.13 19.37 -3.00
C LYS A 78 5.81 20.23 -4.22
N SER A 79 6.75 21.07 -4.65
CA SER A 79 6.58 21.91 -5.84
C SER A 79 6.60 21.12 -7.15
N GLU A 80 7.28 19.98 -7.22
CA GLU A 80 7.25 19.09 -8.39
C GLU A 80 5.96 18.28 -8.47
N ILE A 81 5.45 17.81 -7.33
CA ILE A 81 4.18 17.05 -7.29
C ILE A 81 3.03 17.93 -7.78
N ARG A 82 2.96 19.19 -7.35
CA ARG A 82 1.91 20.15 -7.73
C ARG A 82 1.95 20.64 -9.17
N LYS A 83 3.04 20.38 -9.90
CA LYS A 83 3.19 20.76 -11.31
C LYS A 83 2.73 19.66 -12.27
N LYS A 84 2.49 18.45 -11.77
CA LYS A 84 1.94 17.32 -12.53
C LYS A 84 0.43 17.32 -12.45
#